data_AF-A0A813Y559-F1
#
_entry.id   AF-A0A813Y559-F1
#
_cell.length_a   1.000
_cell.length_b   1.000
_cell.length_c   1.000
_cell.angle_alpha   90.00
_cell.angle_beta   90.00
_cell.angle_gamma   90.00
#
_symmetry.space_group_name_H-M   'P 1'
#
loop_
_entity.id
_entity.type
_entity.pdbx_description
1 polymer ?
#
loop_
_entity_poly.entity_id
_entity_poly.type
_entity_poly.pdbx_seq_one_letter_code
_entity_poly.pdbx_strand_id
1 'polypeptide(L)'
;MNFKVVLILCLIGIFFNGISCQLKLSRNEDLEQLCINGDGYFTDAKYQCKVFYRCVNIGQPGFEIKTFHCPPGLYFDSRRNLCDRPENVQCF
;
A
#
# COMPACT_ATOMS: atom_id res chain seq x y z
N MET A 1 -0.07 -8.65 -21.65
CA MET A 1 0.97 -9.70 -21.75
C MET A 1 1.11 -10.34 -20.38
N ASN A 2 0.98 -11.65 -20.25
CA ASN A 2 0.73 -12.30 -18.96
C ASN A 2 1.95 -12.27 -18.01
N PHE A 3 1.71 -12.00 -16.72
CA PHE A 3 2.72 -11.90 -15.65
C PHE A 3 3.71 -13.08 -15.61
N LYS A 4 3.24 -14.30 -15.91
CA LYS A 4 4.08 -15.51 -15.97
C LYS A 4 5.12 -15.47 -17.11
N VAL A 5 4.84 -14.77 -18.21
CA VAL A 5 5.71 -14.69 -19.40
C VAL A 5 6.92 -13.79 -19.13
N VAL A 6 6.74 -12.72 -18.35
CA VAL A 6 7.80 -11.75 -18.03
C VAL A 6 8.84 -12.33 -17.06
N LEU A 7 8.38 -13.14 -16.09
CA LEU A 7 9.25 -13.81 -15.11
C LEU A 7 10.21 -14.81 -15.77
N ILE A 8 9.70 -15.55 -16.75
CA ILE A 8 10.49 -16.54 -17.50
C ILE A 8 11.61 -15.83 -18.25
N LEU A 9 11.32 -14.72 -18.95
CA LEU A 9 12.30 -13.98 -19.76
C LEU A 9 13.45 -13.35 -18.94
N CYS A 10 13.20 -12.93 -17.69
CA CYS A 10 14.25 -12.43 -16.78
C CYS A 10 15.20 -13.53 -16.30
N LEU A 11 14.73 -14.78 -16.13
CA LEU A 11 15.56 -15.90 -15.66
C LEU A 11 16.46 -16.47 -16.78
N ILE A 12 16.06 -16.33 -18.05
CA ILE A 12 16.86 -16.76 -19.21
C ILE A 12 17.79 -15.66 -19.75
N GLY A 13 17.82 -14.47 -19.14
CA GLY A 13 18.75 -13.40 -19.49
C GLY A 13 18.50 -12.73 -20.85
N ILE A 14 17.30 -12.84 -21.43
CA ILE A 14 17.00 -12.22 -22.73
C ILE A 14 16.56 -10.77 -22.49
N PHE A 15 17.50 -9.84 -22.62
CA PHE A 15 17.24 -8.40 -22.54
C PHE A 15 16.52 -7.93 -23.82
N PHE A 16 15.20 -7.80 -23.77
CA PHE A 16 14.46 -7.11 -24.83
C PHE A 16 14.61 -5.59 -24.65
N ASN A 17 15.47 -5.01 -25.48
CA ASN A 17 15.52 -3.60 -25.88
C ASN A 17 14.79 -2.60 -24.96
N GLY A 18 15.43 -2.25 -23.84
CA GLY A 18 15.13 -1.00 -23.13
C GLY A 18 14.09 -1.05 -22.02
N ILE A 19 13.56 -2.21 -21.63
CA ILE A 19 12.76 -2.30 -20.40
C ILE A 19 13.71 -2.64 -19.25
N SER A 20 13.92 -1.67 -18.37
CA SER A 20 14.60 -1.86 -17.09
C SER A 20 13.96 -3.05 -16.36
N CYS A 21 14.77 -4.03 -15.95
CA CYS A 21 14.39 -4.95 -14.87
C CYS A 21 14.10 -4.08 -13.64
N GLN A 22 12.84 -3.69 -13.47
CA GLN A 22 12.42 -3.03 -12.26
C GLN A 22 12.60 -4.02 -11.11
N LEU A 23 13.68 -3.82 -10.36
CA LEU A 23 13.69 -4.10 -8.93
C LEU A 23 12.30 -3.73 -8.39
N LYS A 24 11.64 -4.65 -7.71
CA LYS A 24 10.39 -4.43 -6.96
C LYS A 24 10.36 -3.01 -6.38
N LEU A 25 9.53 -2.13 -6.94
CA LEU A 25 9.09 -0.90 -6.27
C LEU A 25 7.88 -1.24 -5.39
N SER A 26 8.11 -2.08 -4.38
CA SER A 26 7.13 -2.49 -3.36
C SER A 26 6.87 -1.35 -2.36
N ARG A 27 6.33 -0.25 -2.86
CA ARG A 27 5.79 0.86 -2.05
C ARG A 27 4.65 1.59 -2.74
N ASN A 28 4.54 1.54 -4.08
CA ASN A 28 3.51 2.27 -4.81
C ASN A 28 2.36 1.37 -5.30
N GLU A 29 2.68 0.16 -5.79
CA GLU A 29 1.66 -0.83 -6.23
C GLU A 29 0.73 -1.25 -5.08
N ASP A 30 1.27 -1.43 -3.87
CA ASP A 30 0.50 -1.87 -2.69
C ASP A 30 -0.41 -0.75 -2.13
N LEU A 31 0.00 0.53 -2.24
CA LEU A 31 -0.76 1.68 -1.73
C LEU A 31 -1.87 2.11 -2.70
N GLU A 32 -1.65 1.99 -4.01
CA GLU A 32 -2.71 2.21 -5.00
C GLU A 32 -3.84 1.18 -4.83
N GLN A 33 -3.49 -0.07 -4.50
CA GLN A 33 -4.47 -1.11 -4.19
C GLN A 33 -5.20 -0.88 -2.85
N LEU A 34 -4.60 -0.16 -1.90
CA LEU A 34 -5.26 0.23 -0.65
C LEU A 34 -6.40 1.22 -0.90
N CYS A 35 -6.17 2.20 -1.77
CA CYS A 35 -7.13 3.23 -2.14
C CYS A 35 -8.17 2.78 -3.18
N ILE A 36 -8.12 1.53 -3.67
CA ILE A 36 -9.12 1.00 -4.60
C ILE A 36 -10.54 1.00 -4.02
N ASN A 37 -10.64 0.96 -2.68
CA ASN A 37 -11.90 1.02 -1.95
C ASN A 37 -12.48 2.44 -1.89
N GLY A 38 -11.78 3.43 -2.45
CA GLY A 38 -12.18 4.83 -2.52
C GLY A 38 -11.58 5.70 -1.41
N ASP A 39 -12.27 6.79 -1.11
CA ASP A 39 -11.86 7.75 -0.11
C ASP A 39 -12.02 7.21 1.31
N GLY A 40 -11.00 7.42 2.15
CA GLY A 40 -11.07 6.95 3.52
C GLY A 40 -9.73 6.85 4.20
N TYR A 41 -9.77 6.27 5.41
CA TYR A 41 -8.59 5.93 6.19
C TYR A 41 -8.40 4.42 6.20
N PHE A 42 -7.18 4.01 5.89
CA PHE A 42 -6.84 2.60 5.75
C PHE A 42 -5.56 2.32 6.51
N THR A 43 -5.39 1.08 6.98
CA THR A 43 -4.19 0.65 7.67
C THR A 43 -3.54 -0.50 6.93
N ASP A 44 -2.22 -0.63 7.06
CA ASP A 44 -1.46 -1.73 6.51
C ASP A 44 -1.03 -2.65 7.65
N ALA A 45 -1.44 -3.92 7.54
CA ALA A 45 -1.07 -5.01 8.43
C ALA A 45 0.45 -5.13 8.62
N LYS A 46 1.22 -4.81 7.58
CA LYS A 46 2.69 -4.85 7.57
C LYS A 46 3.32 -3.96 8.64
N TYR A 47 2.67 -2.85 8.97
CA TYR A 47 3.14 -1.90 9.97
C TYR A 47 2.45 -2.06 11.33
N GLN A 48 1.80 -3.20 11.55
CA GLN A 48 1.11 -3.52 12.81
C GLN A 48 0.15 -2.39 13.22
N CYS A 49 -0.55 -1.76 12.30
CA CYS A 49 -1.46 -0.64 12.57
C CYS A 49 -0.86 0.61 13.24
N LYS A 50 0.48 0.74 13.29
CA LYS A 50 1.16 1.96 13.76
C LYS A 50 1.16 3.08 12.72
N VAL A 51 0.95 2.71 11.46
CA VAL A 51 0.88 3.58 10.30
C VAL A 51 -0.51 3.43 9.68
N PHE A 52 -1.09 4.56 9.30
CA PHE A 52 -2.33 4.59 8.55
C PHE A 52 -2.25 5.60 7.41
N TYR A 53 -3.08 5.40 6.40
CA TYR A 53 -3.08 6.15 5.16
C TYR A 53 -4.44 6.80 4.98
N ARG A 54 -4.46 8.04 4.50
CA ARG A 54 -5.66 8.72 4.03
C ARG A 54 -5.63 8.75 2.51
N CYS A 55 -6.60 8.11 1.88
CA CYS A 55 -6.83 8.16 0.45
C CYS A 55 -7.81 9.29 0.14
N VAL A 56 -7.47 10.13 -0.83
CA VAL A 56 -8.33 11.20 -1.37
C VAL A 56 -8.34 11.10 -2.89
N ASN A 57 -9.51 10.96 -3.48
CA ASN A 57 -9.75 10.89 -4.89
C ASN A 57 -9.57 12.29 -5.47
N ILE A 58 -8.59 12.42 -6.34
CA ILE A 58 -8.26 13.69 -7.01
C ILE A 58 -8.68 13.68 -8.49
N GLY A 59 -9.46 12.69 -8.92
CA GLY A 59 -9.88 12.47 -10.30
C GLY A 59 -9.20 11.25 -10.93
N GLN A 60 -9.68 10.80 -12.10
CA GLN A 60 -9.13 9.63 -12.79
C GLN A 60 -7.90 10.01 -13.65
N PRO A 61 -6.78 9.25 -13.59
CA PRO A 61 -6.40 8.25 -12.59
C PRO A 61 -5.54 8.90 -11.50
N GLY A 62 -6.04 9.01 -10.27
CA GLY A 62 -5.28 9.61 -9.18
C GLY A 62 -5.97 9.52 -7.83
N PHE A 63 -5.27 8.93 -6.87
CA PHE A 63 -5.53 9.15 -5.45
C PHE A 63 -4.34 9.89 -4.85
N GLU A 64 -4.60 10.92 -4.06
CA GLU A 64 -3.62 11.51 -3.16
C GLU A 64 -3.59 10.65 -1.88
N ILE A 65 -2.42 10.08 -1.59
CA ILE A 65 -2.22 9.21 -0.42
C ILE A 65 -1.36 9.95 0.60
N LYS A 66 -1.91 10.16 1.80
CA LYS A 66 -1.18 10.76 2.92
C LYS A 66 -0.92 9.73 3.99
N THR A 67 0.34 9.62 4.41
CA THR A 67 0.77 8.70 5.48
C THR A 67 0.73 9.43 6.82
N PHE A 68 0.23 8.76 7.85
CA PHE A 68 0.14 9.26 9.21
C PHE A 68 0.64 8.21 10.20
N HIS A 69 1.14 8.69 11.33
CA HIS A 69 1.61 7.87 12.44
C HIS A 69 0.80 8.19 13.68
N CYS A 70 0.37 7.16 14.39
CA CYS A 70 -0.20 7.34 15.71
C CYS A 70 0.90 7.75 16.72
N PRO A 71 0.53 8.47 17.80
CA PRO A 71 1.44 8.74 18.91
C PRO A 71 2.05 7.44 19.47
N PRO A 72 3.22 7.50 20.13
CA PRO A 72 3.88 6.33 20.70
C PRO A 72 2.93 5.53 21.61
N GLY A 73 2.85 4.22 21.39
CA GLY A 73 2.01 3.31 22.17
C GLY A 73 0.55 3.22 21.71
N LEU A 74 0.14 3.97 20.68
CA LEU A 74 -1.20 3.90 20.10
C LEU A 74 -1.17 3.30 18.69
N TYR A 75 -2.32 2.76 18.29
CA TYR A 75 -2.54 2.00 17.06
C TYR A 75 -3.80 2.54 16.38
N PHE A 76 -3.82 2.59 15.06
CA PHE A 76 -4.96 3.11 14.32
C PHE A 76 -6.09 2.08 14.27
N ASP A 77 -7.26 2.46 14.80
CA ASP A 77 -8.51 1.72 14.67
C ASP A 77 -9.27 2.21 13.43
N SER A 78 -9.26 1.42 12.36
CA SER A 78 -9.96 1.73 11.10
C SER A 78 -11.49 1.73 11.22
N ARG A 79 -12.06 1.09 12.25
CA ARG A 79 -13.51 1.07 12.47
C ARG A 79 -13.99 2.37 13.09
N ARG A 80 -13.16 2.98 13.95
CA ARG A 80 -13.47 4.24 14.65
C ARG A 80 -12.73 5.45 14.11
N ASN A 81 -11.81 5.25 13.17
CA ASN A 81 -10.96 6.27 12.57
C ASN A 81 -10.17 7.11 13.60
N LEU A 82 -9.60 6.44 14.61
CA LEU A 82 -8.82 7.09 15.66
C LEU A 82 -7.65 6.22 16.13
N CYS A 83 -6.65 6.85 16.75
CA CYS A 83 -5.57 6.13 17.42
C CYS A 83 -6.03 5.71 18.83
N ASP A 84 -6.00 4.42 19.12
CA ASP A 84 -6.36 3.86 20.43
C ASP A 84 -5.27 2.90 20.93
N ARG A 85 -5.43 2.42 22.16
CA ARG A 85 -4.61 1.37 22.75
C ARG A 85 -4.74 0.08 21.95
N PRO A 86 -3.66 -0.73 21.88
CA PRO A 86 -3.66 -1.96 21.09
C PRO A 86 -4.75 -2.95 21.53
N GLU A 87 -5.15 -2.94 22.80
CA GLU A 87 -6.26 -3.79 23.29
C GLU A 87 -7.61 -3.50 22.63
N ASN A 88 -7.80 -2.27 22.13
CA ASN A 88 -9.03 -1.79 21.53
C ASN A 88 -9.00 -1.82 20.00
N VAL A 89 -7.87 -2.17 19.39
CA VAL A 89 -7.66 -2.12 17.93
C VAL A 89 -7.65 -3.53 17.35
N GLN A 90 -8.49 -3.76 16.34
CA GLN A 90 -8.45 -5.01 15.56
C GLN A 90 -7.47 -4.84 14.40
N CYS A 91 -6.21 -5.19 14.65
CA CYS A 91 -5.15 -5.27 13.64
C CYS A 91 -4.98 -6.73 13.19
N PHE A 92 -5.24 -7.03 11.91
CA PHE A 92 -5.15 -8.38 11.33
C PHE A 92 -3.99 -8.48 10.35
#